data_AF-A0A6G4WG33-F1
#
_entry.id   AF-A0A6G4WG33-F1
#
_cell.length_a   1.000
_cell.length_b   1.000
_cell.length_c   1.000
_cell.angle_alpha   90.00
_cell.angle_beta   90.00
_cell.angle_gamma   90.00
#
_symmetry.space_group_name_H-M   'P 1'
#
loop_
_entity.id
_entity.type
_entity.pdbx_description
1 polymer ?
#
loop_
_entity_poly.entity_id
_entity_poly.type
_entity_poly.pdbx_seq_one_letter_code
_entity_poly.pdbx_strand_id
1 'polypeptide(L)'
;MSKTPRRPTDPMAAAEAAFKPARKLAPAAPILQRVPAPRELVSIRIDRDVLDYFQEDGPGWQERINAALREAAGLSGLSEEGKRPEELNATNDD
;
A
#
# COMPACT_ATOMS: atom_id res chain seq x y z
N MET A 1 -1.30 -58.74 -50.89
CA MET A 1 -1.76 -57.36 -50.61
C MET A 1 -1.52 -57.06 -49.14
N SER A 2 -0.81 -55.95 -48.86
CA SER A 2 -0.15 -55.60 -47.60
C SER A 2 -1.08 -55.19 -46.46
N LYS A 3 -0.69 -55.52 -45.22
CA LYS A 3 -1.36 -55.11 -43.97
C LYS A 3 -1.05 -53.62 -43.68
N THR A 4 -2.06 -52.76 -43.71
CA THR A 4 -1.95 -51.31 -43.42
C THR A 4 -1.56 -51.04 -41.95
N PRO A 5 -0.62 -50.12 -41.65
CA PRO A 5 -0.03 -49.92 -40.32
C PRO A 5 -0.93 -49.17 -39.31
N ARG A 6 -0.62 -49.35 -38.02
CA ARG A 6 -1.39 -48.87 -36.86
C ARG A 6 -1.22 -47.35 -36.57
N ARG A 7 -2.36 -46.70 -36.32
CA ARG A 7 -2.66 -45.61 -35.35
C ARG A 7 -1.64 -44.46 -35.21
N PRO A 8 -1.91 -43.28 -35.80
CA PRO A 8 -1.42 -42.01 -35.28
C PRO A 8 -2.26 -41.60 -34.06
N THR A 9 -1.58 -41.47 -32.93
CA THR A 9 -1.94 -40.72 -31.73
C THR A 9 -3.03 -39.67 -31.91
N ASP A 10 -4.08 -39.81 -31.11
CA ASP A 10 -5.26 -38.94 -31.06
C ASP A 10 -4.87 -37.50 -30.63
N PRO A 11 -4.94 -36.51 -31.53
CA PRO A 11 -4.58 -35.12 -31.22
C PRO A 11 -5.64 -34.40 -30.38
N MET A 12 -6.84 -34.98 -30.25
CA MET A 12 -7.98 -34.40 -29.56
C MET A 12 -7.84 -34.61 -28.04
N ALA A 13 -7.37 -35.78 -27.62
CA ALA A 13 -7.06 -36.10 -26.23
C ALA A 13 -5.94 -35.22 -25.63
N ALA A 14 -4.97 -34.80 -26.45
CA ALA A 14 -3.91 -33.87 -26.03
C ALA A 14 -4.43 -32.44 -25.84
N ALA A 15 -5.39 -32.00 -26.66
CA ALA A 15 -6.02 -30.69 -26.55
C ALA A 15 -6.96 -30.58 -25.33
N GLU A 16 -7.68 -31.65 -24.99
CA GLU A 16 -8.57 -31.66 -23.82
C GLU A 16 -7.81 -31.61 -22.48
N ALA A 17 -6.56 -32.12 -22.43
CA ALA A 17 -5.74 -32.06 -21.23
C ALA A 17 -5.25 -30.63 -20.89
N ALA A 18 -5.10 -29.76 -21.88
CA ALA A 18 -4.62 -28.39 -21.71
C ALA A 18 -5.73 -27.41 -21.24
N PHE A 19 -7.00 -27.81 -21.32
CA PHE A 19 -8.15 -26.97 -21.00
C PHE A 19 -8.79 -27.30 -19.65
N LYS A 20 -8.02 -27.85 -18.69
CA LYS A 20 -8.47 -27.95 -17.30
C LYS A 20 -8.37 -26.57 -16.63
N PRO A 21 -9.47 -25.95 -16.18
CA PRO A 21 -9.39 -24.70 -15.45
C PRO A 21 -8.80 -24.98 -14.06
N ALA A 22 -7.55 -24.55 -13.84
CA ALA A 22 -6.98 -24.50 -12.50
C ALA A 22 -7.86 -23.61 -11.62
N ARG A 23 -8.35 -24.15 -10.50
CA ARG A 23 -9.13 -23.39 -9.53
C ARG A 23 -8.24 -22.29 -8.95
N LYS A 24 -8.47 -21.05 -9.40
CA LYS A 24 -7.80 -19.87 -8.86
C LYS A 24 -8.20 -19.76 -7.38
N LEU A 25 -7.22 -19.98 -6.50
CA LEU A 25 -7.29 -19.63 -5.09
C LEU A 25 -7.74 -18.16 -5.00
N ALA A 26 -8.76 -17.89 -4.18
CA ALA A 26 -9.33 -16.55 -4.04
C ALA A 26 -8.21 -15.54 -3.75
N PRO A 27 -8.21 -14.35 -4.42
CA PRO A 27 -7.20 -13.35 -4.16
C PRO A 27 -7.26 -12.93 -2.69
N ALA A 28 -6.10 -12.91 -2.03
CA ALA A 28 -5.94 -12.32 -0.71
C ALA A 28 -6.57 -10.91 -0.71
N ALA A 29 -7.28 -10.57 0.37
CA ALA A 29 -7.95 -9.28 0.51
C ALA A 29 -7.01 -8.13 0.10
N PRO A 30 -7.49 -7.14 -0.68
CA PRO A 30 -6.65 -6.03 -1.11
C PRO A 30 -6.10 -5.35 0.14
N ILE A 31 -4.78 -5.30 0.26
CA ILE A 31 -4.11 -4.48 1.27
C ILE A 31 -4.61 -3.06 1.02
N LEU A 32 -5.33 -2.49 1.99
CA LEU A 32 -5.77 -1.10 1.93
C LEU A 32 -4.50 -0.25 1.91
N GLN A 33 -4.06 0.10 0.71
CA GLN A 33 -2.91 0.93 0.48
C GLN A 33 -3.31 2.33 0.96
N ARG A 34 -2.91 2.68 2.20
CA ARG A 34 -3.25 3.95 2.82
C ARG A 34 -2.71 5.05 1.90
N VAL A 35 -3.62 5.78 1.26
CA VAL A 35 -3.26 6.86 0.34
C VAL A 35 -2.42 7.85 1.13
N PRO A 36 -1.17 8.14 0.70
CA PRO A 36 -0.33 9.07 1.42
C PRO A 36 -1.03 10.43 1.45
N ALA A 37 -1.12 11.02 2.64
CA ALA A 37 -1.64 12.37 2.79
C ALA A 37 -0.85 13.34 1.90
N PRO A 38 -1.51 14.39 1.35
CA PRO A 38 -0.83 15.38 0.53
C PRO A 38 0.31 16.02 1.34
N ARG A 39 1.47 16.18 0.70
CA ARG A 39 2.67 16.78 1.28
C ARG A 39 3.04 18.02 0.49
N GLU A 40 3.40 19.07 1.20
CA GLU A 40 3.92 20.28 0.61
C GLU A 40 5.44 20.30 0.71
N LEU A 41 6.10 20.65 -0.39
CA LEU A 41 7.56 20.82 -0.40
C LEU A 41 7.88 22.21 0.14
N VAL A 42 8.50 22.25 1.32
CA VAL A 42 8.89 23.47 2.00
C VAL A 42 10.40 23.49 2.26
N SER A 43 11.01 24.67 2.18
CA SER A 43 12.42 24.87 2.51
C SER A 43 12.56 25.25 3.98
N ILE A 44 12.94 24.30 4.82
CA ILE A 44 13.24 24.51 6.25
C ILE A 44 14.73 24.33 6.54
N ARG A 45 15.24 25.01 7.58
CA ARG A 45 16.59 24.79 8.10
C ARG A 45 16.53 23.69 9.16
N ILE A 46 17.40 22.69 9.05
CA ILE A 46 17.54 21.59 10.00
C ILE A 46 19.02 21.54 10.41
N ASP A 47 19.26 21.29 11.70
CA ASP A 47 20.62 21.12 12.22
C ASP A 47 21.30 19.90 11.59
N ARG A 48 22.63 19.96 11.50
CA ARG A 48 23.42 18.95 10.77
C ARG A 48 23.39 17.59 11.44
N ASP A 49 23.50 17.56 12.77
CA ASP A 49 23.45 16.35 13.59
C ASP A 49 22.10 15.64 13.50
N VAL A 50 21.00 16.40 13.50
CA VAL A 50 19.65 15.87 13.30
C VAL A 50 19.51 15.26 11.91
N LEU A 51 20.00 15.95 10.88
CA LEU A 51 19.96 15.45 9.50
C LEU A 51 20.78 14.16 9.35
N ASP A 52 21.98 14.11 9.95
CA ASP A 52 22.87 12.96 9.92
C ASP A 52 22.18 11.74 10.56
N TYR A 53 21.66 11.91 11.78
CA TYR A 53 20.92 10.87 12.51
C TYR A 53 19.80 10.22 11.68
N PHE A 54 18.98 11.03 11.00
CA PHE A 54 17.89 10.47 10.18
C PHE A 54 18.40 9.83 8.88
N GLN A 55 19.49 10.35 8.30
CA GLN A 55 20.08 9.83 7.07
C GLN A 55 20.86 8.51 7.26
N GLU A 56 21.44 8.27 8.45
CA GLU A 56 22.18 7.05 8.78
C GLU A 56 21.36 5.77 8.56
N ASP A 57 20.07 5.80 8.89
CA ASP A 57 19.12 4.70 8.68
C ASP A 57 18.77 4.45 7.19
N GLY A 58 19.32 5.25 6.27
CA GLY A 58 19.18 5.05 4.82
C GLY A 58 17.87 5.58 4.22
N PRO A 59 17.37 5.00 3.10
CA PRO A 59 16.24 5.54 2.35
C PRO A 59 14.99 5.71 3.21
N GLY A 60 14.19 6.75 2.91
CA GLY A 60 12.99 7.07 3.69
C GLY A 60 13.22 7.97 4.91
N TRP A 61 14.42 8.54 5.09
CA TRP A 61 14.72 9.47 6.19
C TRP A 61 13.75 10.67 6.29
N GLN A 62 13.28 11.18 5.14
CA GLN A 62 12.26 12.24 5.09
C GLN A 62 10.90 11.78 5.65
N GLU A 63 10.55 10.50 5.50
CA GLU A 63 9.34 9.93 6.09
C GLU A 63 9.49 9.85 7.62
N ARG A 64 10.65 9.41 8.09
CA ARG A 64 10.96 9.28 9.53
C ARG A 64 10.96 10.63 10.24
N ILE A 65 11.62 11.64 9.67
CA ILE A 65 11.61 12.98 10.26
C ILE A 65 10.20 13.58 10.25
N ASN A 66 9.41 13.35 9.19
CA ASN A 66 8.01 13.79 9.17
C ASN A 66 7.16 13.05 10.22
N ALA A 67 7.39 11.75 10.42
CA ALA A 67 6.72 10.98 11.47
C ALA A 67 7.06 11.52 12.87
N ALA A 68 8.33 11.80 13.15
CA ALA A 68 8.78 12.40 14.40
C ALA A 68 8.16 13.80 14.62
N LEU A 69 8.10 14.63 13.58
CA LEU A 69 7.42 15.94 13.65
C LEU A 69 5.93 15.81 13.93
N ARG A 70 5.25 14.83 13.34
CA ARG A 70 3.83 14.54 13.64
C ARG A 70 3.64 14.08 15.07
N GLU A 71 4.53 13.25 15.59
CA GLU A 71 4.49 12.80 16.98
C GLU A 71 4.69 13.97 17.95
N ALA A 72 5.71 14.79 17.72
CA ALA A 72 5.99 15.98 18.52
C ALA A 72 4.84 17.00 18.49
N ALA A 73 4.14 17.11 17.35
CA ALA A 73 2.96 17.97 17.20
C ALA A 73 1.66 17.33 17.72
N GLY A 74 1.67 16.09 18.24
CA GLY A 74 0.48 15.37 18.68
C GLY A 74 -0.43 14.89 17.54
N LEU A 75 0.03 14.95 16.29
CA LEU A 75 -0.68 14.54 15.08
C LEU A 75 -0.57 13.04 14.78
N SER A 76 0.14 12.29 15.62
CA SER A 76 0.26 10.82 15.54
C SER A 76 -0.96 10.08 16.10
N GLY A 77 -1.72 10.71 17.02
CA GLY A 77 -2.90 10.11 17.67
C GLY A 77 -4.26 10.55 17.13
N LEU A 78 -4.34 11.62 16.34
CA LEU A 78 -5.61 12.22 15.88
C LEU A 78 -6.24 11.55 14.65
N SER A 79 -5.90 10.29 14.35
CA SER A 79 -6.58 9.60 13.23
C SER A 79 -7.97 9.07 13.59
N GLU A 80 -8.38 8.98 14.86
CA GLU A 80 -9.70 8.43 15.22
C GLU A 80 -10.24 8.96 16.58
N GLU A 81 -10.24 10.27 16.87
CA GLU A 81 -11.05 10.81 18.00
C GLU A 81 -11.30 12.33 17.87
N GLY A 82 -12.57 12.71 17.74
CA GLY A 82 -13.15 13.93 18.30
C GLY A 82 -12.58 15.30 17.93
N LYS A 83 -13.09 15.90 16.83
CA LYS A 83 -13.56 17.29 16.91
C LYS A 83 -14.78 17.45 16.00
N ARG A 84 -15.96 17.19 16.56
CA ARG A 84 -17.23 17.53 15.92
C ARG A 84 -17.24 19.05 15.69
N PRO A 85 -17.43 19.53 14.44
CA PRO A 85 -17.40 20.96 14.13
C PRO A 85 -18.58 21.74 14.74
N GLU A 86 -19.53 21.07 15.37
CA GLU A 86 -20.75 21.66 15.92
C GLU A 86 -20.61 22.32 17.31
N GLU A 87 -19.50 22.12 18.04
CA GLU A 87 -19.33 22.69 19.40
C GLU A 87 -18.64 24.07 19.45
N LEU A 88 -18.15 24.60 18.33
CA LEU A 88 -17.45 25.90 18.31
C LEU A 88 -18.36 27.11 18.08
N ASN A 89 -19.68 26.92 17.90
CA ASN A 89 -20.62 28.02 17.61
C ASN A 89 -21.58 28.36 18.76
N ALA A 90 -21.48 27.70 19.92
CA ALA A 90 -22.46 27.85 21.00
C ALA A 90 -22.01 28.77 22.16
N THR A 91 -20.83 29.39 22.08
CA THR A 91 -20.27 30.19 23.18
C THR A 91 -19.77 31.55 22.70
N ASN A 92 -20.56 32.26 21.90
CA ASN A 92 -20.26 33.66 21.57
C ASN A 92 -21.51 34.55 21.58
N ASP A 93 -22.53 34.15 22.34
CA ASP A 93 -23.76 34.90 22.59
C ASP A 93 -24.09 34.81 24.09
N ASP A 94 -23.31 35.51 24.91
CA ASP A 94 -23.72 36.12 26.18
C ASP A 94 -22.74 37.25 26.55
#